data_AF-A0A4D4JNC4-F1
#
_entry.id   AF-A0A4D4JNC4-F1
#
_cell.length_a   1.000
_cell.length_b   1.000
_cell.length_c   1.000
_cell.angle_alpha   90.00
_cell.angle_beta   90.00
_cell.angle_gamma   90.00
#
_symmetry.space_group_name_H-M   'P 1'
#
loop_
_entity.id
_entity.type
_entity.pdbx_description
1 polymer ?
#
loop_
_entity_poly.entity_id
_entity_poly.type
_entity_poly.pdbx_seq_one_letter_code
_entity_poly.pdbx_strand_id
1 'polypeptide(L)'
;MLLTLPLWLLAGCSKPEPTGPAQTSFATLATACTQFLATRQPHVRPSGPGEWTLTGYSPALVQPEVTHTESPVTPYVGKLVIKDNEAQAHAPTEAAAQAITLTPAHLLSNRTHTFIYSFDGQQWHWQNGQRLTKMPGQNDRLEAVTLAEVSAAGPKGFAGCVPR
;
A
#
# COMPACT_ATOMS: atom_id res chain seq x y z
N MET A 1 -28.79 7.44 -56.33
CA MET A 1 -29.32 6.85 -55.09
C MET A 1 -28.18 6.11 -54.41
N LEU A 2 -27.43 6.77 -53.53
CA LEU A 2 -26.42 6.15 -52.68
C LEU A 2 -26.94 6.21 -51.25
N LEU A 3 -27.22 5.04 -50.67
CA LEU A 3 -27.56 4.90 -49.26
C LEU A 3 -26.30 5.09 -48.41
N THR A 4 -26.27 6.15 -47.60
CA THR A 4 -25.34 6.29 -46.49
C THR A 4 -25.96 5.67 -45.24
N LEU A 5 -25.48 4.49 -44.85
CA LEU A 5 -25.72 3.94 -43.50
C LEU A 5 -24.82 4.68 -42.50
N PRO A 6 -25.35 5.23 -41.38
CA PRO A 6 -24.50 5.69 -40.31
C PRO A 6 -24.04 4.47 -39.49
N LEU A 7 -22.73 4.26 -39.47
CA LEU A 7 -22.02 3.37 -38.54
C LEU A 7 -22.18 3.91 -37.11
N TRP A 8 -23.32 3.66 -36.49
CA TRP A 8 -23.50 3.75 -35.04
C TRP A 8 -23.28 2.35 -34.46
N LEU A 9 -22.01 1.98 -34.30
CA LEU A 9 -21.62 0.76 -33.60
C LEU A 9 -20.67 1.11 -32.46
N LEU A 10 -21.25 1.04 -31.25
CA LEU A 10 -20.59 0.56 -30.03
C LEU A 10 -19.42 1.41 -29.53
N ALA A 11 -19.72 2.61 -29.04
CA ALA A 11 -18.93 3.16 -27.94
C ALA A 11 -19.12 2.23 -26.74
N GLY A 12 -18.19 1.28 -26.59
CA GLY A 12 -18.09 0.45 -25.39
C GLY A 12 -18.09 1.35 -24.15
N CYS A 13 -18.71 0.87 -23.08
CA CYS A 13 -18.67 1.48 -21.75
C CYS A 13 -17.22 1.67 -21.32
N SER A 14 -16.61 2.75 -21.80
CA SER A 14 -15.29 3.19 -21.42
C SER A 14 -15.51 3.77 -20.05
N LYS A 15 -15.11 3.03 -19.00
CA LYS A 15 -15.06 3.58 -17.65
C LYS A 15 -14.35 4.93 -17.76
N PRO A 16 -14.99 6.06 -17.44
CA PRO A 16 -14.36 7.36 -17.57
C PRO A 16 -13.03 7.30 -16.82
N GLU A 17 -11.92 7.45 -17.53
CA GLU A 17 -10.63 7.53 -16.88
C GLU A 17 -10.68 8.77 -16.01
N PRO A 18 -10.43 8.66 -14.68
CA PRO A 18 -10.51 9.80 -13.79
C PRO A 18 -9.50 10.84 -14.28
N THR A 19 -10.00 11.89 -14.90
CA THR A 19 -9.22 13.01 -15.40
C THR A 19 -9.55 14.20 -14.52
N GLY A 20 -8.52 14.92 -14.06
CA GLY A 20 -8.69 16.12 -13.26
C GLY A 20 -8.06 16.09 -11.86
N PRO A 21 -8.45 17.02 -10.98
CA PRO A 21 -7.76 17.31 -9.72
C PRO A 21 -7.67 16.13 -8.74
N ALA A 22 -8.68 15.26 -8.72
CA ALA A 22 -8.70 14.06 -7.87
C ALA A 22 -7.56 13.10 -8.26
N GLN A 23 -7.35 12.86 -9.56
CA GLN A 23 -6.29 11.96 -10.05
C GLN A 23 -4.90 12.50 -9.67
N THR A 24 -4.65 13.79 -9.91
CA THR A 24 -3.36 14.42 -9.60
C THR A 24 -3.08 14.45 -8.09
N SER A 25 -4.08 14.78 -7.27
CA SER A 25 -3.93 14.79 -5.82
C SER A 25 -3.72 13.37 -5.25
N PHE A 26 -4.39 12.35 -5.80
CA PHE A 26 -4.15 10.97 -5.38
C PHE A 26 -2.78 10.44 -5.80
N ALA A 27 -2.30 10.81 -7.00
CA ALA A 27 -0.93 10.50 -7.41
C ALA A 27 0.12 11.15 -6.48
N THR A 28 -0.18 12.35 -5.97
CA THR A 28 0.66 13.02 -4.96
C THR A 28 0.68 12.22 -3.65
N LEU A 29 -0.47 11.73 -3.18
CA LEU A 29 -0.55 10.83 -2.01
C LEU A 29 0.26 9.54 -2.24
N ALA A 30 0.13 8.91 -3.40
CA ALA A 30 0.88 7.70 -3.75
C ALA A 30 2.41 7.95 -3.78
N THR A 31 2.82 9.12 -4.26
CA THR A 31 4.23 9.55 -4.26
C THR A 31 4.75 9.74 -2.84
N ALA A 32 4.00 10.44 -1.98
CA ALA A 32 4.36 10.61 -0.57
C ALA A 32 4.46 9.27 0.17
N CYS A 33 3.53 8.35 -0.11
CA CYS A 33 3.55 6.98 0.42
C CYS A 33 4.83 6.26 -0.02
N THR A 34 5.15 6.28 -1.32
CA THR A 34 6.36 5.66 -1.87
C THR A 34 7.63 6.21 -1.23
N GLN A 35 7.75 7.53 -1.11
CA GLN A 35 8.90 8.20 -0.50
C GLN A 35 9.06 7.82 0.98
N PHE A 36 7.96 7.79 1.74
CA PHE A 36 7.99 7.36 3.13
C PHE A 36 8.43 5.91 3.28
N LEU A 37 7.91 5.00 2.45
CA LEU A 37 8.26 3.59 2.53
C LEU A 37 9.70 3.32 2.10
N ALA A 38 10.24 4.11 1.17
CA ALA A 38 11.62 4.01 0.69
C ALA A 38 12.66 4.42 1.75
N THR A 39 12.29 5.25 2.74
CA THR A 39 13.19 5.68 3.82
C THR A 39 13.11 4.80 5.06
N ARG A 40 12.21 3.80 5.08
CA ARG A 40 12.08 2.87 6.22
C ARG A 40 13.35 2.05 6.39
N GLN A 41 13.95 2.17 7.56
CA GLN A 41 15.12 1.39 7.93
C GLN A 41 14.70 0.06 8.59
N PRO A 42 15.48 -1.01 8.39
CA PRO A 42 15.39 -2.19 9.23
C PRO A 42 15.53 -1.82 10.71
N HIS A 43 14.89 -2.60 11.58
CA HIS A 43 14.91 -2.36 13.02
C HIS A 43 15.28 -3.64 13.75
N VAL A 44 16.04 -3.48 14.84
CA VAL A 44 16.47 -4.56 15.72
C VAL A 44 15.65 -4.50 17.00
N ARG A 45 15.20 -5.67 17.48
CA ARG A 45 14.46 -5.81 18.73
C ARG A 45 14.74 -7.15 19.40
N PRO A 46 14.63 -7.25 20.74
CA PRO A 46 14.68 -8.53 21.42
C PRO A 46 13.49 -9.41 20.97
N SER A 47 13.75 -10.69 20.72
CA SER A 47 12.75 -11.69 20.29
C SER A 47 12.59 -12.86 21.25
N GLY A 48 13.50 -13.02 22.21
CA GLY A 48 13.47 -14.06 23.23
C GLY A 48 14.67 -13.96 24.18
N PRO A 49 14.79 -14.83 25.20
CA PRO A 49 15.94 -14.86 26.09
C PRO A 49 17.24 -15.07 25.30
N GLY A 50 18.12 -14.06 25.30
CA GLY A 50 19.38 -14.11 24.56
C GLY A 50 19.22 -14.09 23.04
N GLU A 51 18.08 -13.63 22.52
CA GLU A 51 17.79 -13.63 21.09
C GLU A 51 17.32 -12.26 20.62
N TRP A 52 17.91 -11.81 19.51
CA TRP A 52 17.62 -10.55 18.85
C TRP A 52 17.19 -10.82 17.43
N THR A 53 16.19 -10.06 16.99
CA THR A 53 15.66 -10.08 15.64
C THR A 53 16.03 -8.79 14.92
N LEU A 54 16.55 -8.89 13.71
CA LEU A 54 16.52 -7.84 12.70
C LEU A 54 15.29 -8.04 11.81
N THR A 55 14.43 -7.04 11.71
CA THR A 55 13.29 -7.01 10.78
C THR A 55 13.48 -5.90 9.76
N GLY A 56 13.38 -6.23 8.49
CA GLY A 56 13.41 -5.26 7.39
C GLY A 56 12.31 -5.52 6.38
N TYR A 57 12.23 -4.61 5.41
CA TYR A 57 11.18 -4.58 4.41
C TYR A 57 11.80 -4.54 3.01
N SER A 58 11.19 -5.25 2.06
CA SER A 58 11.57 -5.10 0.65
C SER A 58 11.25 -3.68 0.17
N PRO A 59 11.91 -3.19 -0.90
CA PRO A 59 11.45 -2.00 -1.60
C PRO A 59 9.96 -2.11 -1.90
N ALA A 60 9.17 -1.20 -1.33
CA ALA A 60 7.73 -1.28 -1.44
C ALA A 60 7.28 -0.87 -2.83
N LEU A 61 6.36 -1.64 -3.42
CA LEU A 61 5.68 -1.25 -4.66
C LEU A 61 4.31 -0.68 -4.31
N VAL A 62 4.12 0.62 -4.55
CA VAL A 62 2.85 1.32 -4.33
C VAL A 62 2.13 1.48 -5.66
N GLN A 63 0.90 0.96 -5.75
CA GLN A 63 0.06 1.02 -6.95
C GLN A 63 -1.22 1.82 -6.65
N PRO A 64 -1.34 3.06 -7.17
CA PRO A 64 -2.57 3.83 -7.03
C PRO A 64 -3.62 3.44 -8.07
N GLU A 65 -4.87 3.44 -7.64
CA GLU A 65 -6.05 3.36 -8.50
C GLU A 65 -7.07 4.39 -8.01
N VAL A 66 -7.69 5.11 -8.94
CA VAL A 66 -8.82 6.00 -8.66
C VAL A 66 -10.00 5.52 -9.49
N THR A 67 -11.17 5.52 -8.89
CA THR A 67 -12.43 5.19 -9.54
C THR A 67 -13.44 6.30 -9.28
N HIS A 68 -14.03 6.84 -10.34
CA HIS A 68 -15.18 7.73 -10.23
C HIS A 68 -16.41 6.97 -9.73
N THR A 69 -17.26 7.62 -8.95
CA THR A 69 -18.52 7.07 -8.46
C THR A 69 -19.69 7.96 -8.84
N GLU A 70 -20.92 7.43 -8.75
CA GLU A 70 -22.14 8.20 -9.01
C GLU A 70 -22.55 9.10 -7.81
N SER A 71 -21.82 9.02 -6.69
CA SER A 71 -22.13 9.78 -5.49
C SER A 71 -21.67 11.24 -5.63
N PRO A 72 -22.56 12.24 -5.47
CA PRO A 72 -22.14 13.64 -5.48
C PRO A 72 -21.36 14.02 -4.21
N VAL A 73 -21.43 13.23 -3.14
CA VAL A 73 -20.72 13.47 -1.87
C VAL A 73 -19.35 12.80 -1.86
N THR A 74 -19.19 11.70 -2.59
CA THR A 74 -17.93 10.96 -2.70
C THR A 74 -17.63 10.66 -4.17
N PRO A 75 -17.43 11.69 -5.01
CA PRO A 75 -17.32 11.51 -6.47
C PRO A 75 -16.17 10.60 -6.90
N TYR A 76 -15.17 10.38 -6.04
CA TYR A 76 -14.11 9.40 -6.31
C TYR A 76 -13.79 8.53 -5.10
N VAL A 77 -13.37 7.30 -5.39
CA VAL A 77 -12.75 6.37 -4.45
C VAL A 77 -11.33 6.11 -4.92
N GLY A 78 -10.38 6.21 -3.99
CA GLY A 78 -8.97 5.94 -4.21
C GLY A 78 -8.59 4.63 -3.54
N LYS A 79 -7.64 3.92 -4.13
CA LYS A 79 -7.06 2.69 -3.58
C LYS A 79 -5.55 2.72 -3.75
N LEU A 80 -4.82 2.46 -2.67
CA LEU A 80 -3.40 2.12 -2.73
C LEU A 80 -3.24 0.63 -2.46
N VAL A 81 -2.66 -0.10 -3.41
CA VAL A 81 -2.18 -1.47 -3.19
C VAL A 81 -0.68 -1.42 -3.01
N ILE A 82 -0.20 -1.91 -1.87
CA ILE A 82 1.21 -1.83 -1.48
C ILE A 82 1.74 -3.24 -1.29
N LYS A 83 2.76 -3.62 -2.06
CA LYS A 83 3.54 -4.84 -1.78
C LYS A 83 4.69 -4.47 -0.86
N ASP A 84 4.71 -5.04 0.34
CA ASP A 84 5.63 -4.68 1.42
C ASP A 84 6.13 -5.92 2.17
N ASN A 85 6.94 -6.72 1.50
CA ASN A 85 7.39 -8.01 2.04
C ASN A 85 8.28 -7.80 3.27
N GLU A 86 8.10 -8.68 4.25
CA GLU A 86 8.87 -8.64 5.49
C GLU A 86 9.96 -9.69 5.46
N ALA A 87 11.18 -9.29 5.79
CA ALA A 87 12.32 -10.16 5.98
C ALA A 87 12.78 -10.13 7.44
N GLN A 88 13.20 -11.29 7.96
CA GLN A 88 13.60 -11.45 9.35
C GLN A 88 14.89 -12.27 9.46
N ALA A 89 15.79 -11.84 10.34
CA ALA A 89 16.98 -12.57 10.71
C ALA A 89 17.18 -12.54 12.22
N HIS A 90 17.86 -13.54 12.76
CA HIS A 90 18.01 -13.76 14.19
C HIS A 90 19.49 -13.84 14.58
N ALA A 91 19.84 -13.31 15.76
CA ALA A 91 21.19 -13.36 16.29
C ALA A 91 21.19 -13.43 17.83
N PRO A 92 22.25 -13.94 18.46
CA PRO A 92 22.34 -14.04 19.92
C PRO A 92 22.63 -12.70 20.63
N THR A 93 23.02 -11.66 19.88
CA THR A 93 23.30 -10.33 20.44
C THR A 93 22.73 -9.23 19.54
N GLU A 94 22.47 -8.07 20.13
CA GLU A 94 21.99 -6.90 19.39
C GLU A 94 22.98 -6.48 18.29
N ALA A 95 24.27 -6.39 18.62
CA ALA A 95 25.32 -6.00 17.69
C ALA A 95 25.43 -6.98 16.51
N ALA A 96 25.32 -8.28 16.78
CA ALA A 96 25.31 -9.28 15.71
C ALA A 96 24.06 -9.14 14.82
N ALA A 97 22.88 -8.87 15.39
CA ALA A 97 21.67 -8.64 14.61
C ALA A 97 21.78 -7.38 13.73
N GLN A 98 22.32 -6.28 14.27
CA GLN A 98 22.53 -5.02 13.52
C GLN A 98 23.52 -5.20 12.35
N ALA A 99 24.49 -6.11 12.46
CA ALA A 99 25.46 -6.39 11.41
C ALA A 99 24.91 -7.28 10.28
N ILE A 100 23.73 -7.89 10.43
CA ILE A 100 23.15 -8.75 9.40
C ILE A 100 22.71 -7.92 8.19
N THR A 101 23.15 -8.34 7.01
CA THR A 101 22.56 -7.88 5.75
C THR A 101 21.40 -8.80 5.37
N LEU A 102 20.18 -8.26 5.30
CA LEU A 102 19.02 -9.02 4.86
C LEU A 102 19.14 -9.36 3.36
N THR A 103 18.80 -10.61 3.04
CA THR A 103 18.87 -11.18 1.69
C THR A 103 17.55 -11.88 1.37
N PRO A 104 17.28 -12.29 0.13
CA PRO A 104 16.05 -13.01 -0.21
C PRO A 104 15.82 -14.29 0.62
N ALA A 105 16.87 -14.92 1.15
CA ALA A 105 16.75 -16.09 2.03
C ALA A 105 16.09 -15.76 3.39
N HIS A 106 16.10 -14.50 3.79
CA HIS A 106 15.49 -14.01 5.02
C HIS A 106 14.01 -13.63 4.83
N LEU A 107 13.44 -13.82 3.64
CA LEU A 107 12.03 -13.51 3.39
C LEU A 107 11.14 -14.33 4.33
N LEU A 108 10.47 -13.64 5.24
CA LEU A 108 9.54 -14.23 6.19
C LEU A 108 8.15 -14.33 5.58
N SER A 109 7.66 -13.23 5.01
CA SER A 109 6.30 -13.16 4.50
C SER A 109 6.15 -12.25 3.30
N ASN A 110 5.27 -12.67 2.38
CA ASN A 110 4.78 -11.79 1.34
C ASN A 110 3.56 -11.05 1.88
N ARG A 111 3.61 -9.72 1.84
CA ARG A 111 2.52 -8.90 2.40
C ARG A 111 1.98 -7.96 1.33
N THR A 112 0.66 -7.83 1.33
CA THR A 112 -0.04 -6.86 0.49
C THR A 112 -0.98 -6.06 1.36
N HIS A 113 -0.80 -4.75 1.37
CA HIS A 113 -1.71 -3.82 2.04
C HIS A 113 -2.61 -3.17 1.00
N THR A 114 -3.89 -3.07 1.32
CA THR A 114 -4.87 -2.33 0.52
C THR A 114 -5.46 -1.25 1.40
N PHE A 115 -5.28 0.01 1.00
CA PHE A 115 -5.87 1.16 1.68
C PHE A 115 -6.90 1.82 0.78
N ILE A 116 -8.06 2.14 1.33
CA ILE A 116 -9.19 2.73 0.61
C ILE A 116 -9.43 4.14 1.12
N TYR A 117 -9.72 5.04 0.18
CA TYR A 117 -9.93 6.46 0.42
C TYR A 117 -11.19 6.94 -0.30
N SER A 118 -11.86 7.95 0.24
CA SER A 118 -12.94 8.67 -0.44
C SER A 118 -12.49 10.10 -0.72
N PHE A 119 -12.86 10.65 -1.86
CA PHE A 119 -12.68 12.06 -2.17
C PHE A 119 -14.01 12.78 -2.00
N ASP A 120 -14.06 13.85 -1.20
CA ASP A 120 -15.29 14.61 -0.94
C ASP A 120 -15.55 15.75 -1.95
N GLY A 121 -14.73 15.84 -3.00
CA GLY A 121 -14.70 16.95 -3.95
C GLY A 121 -13.60 17.97 -3.67
N GLN A 122 -12.98 17.93 -2.49
CA GLN A 122 -11.88 18.81 -2.09
C GLN A 122 -10.64 18.05 -1.62
N GLN A 123 -10.81 17.04 -0.77
CA GLN A 123 -9.71 16.32 -0.13
C GLN A 123 -9.98 14.81 -0.05
N TRP A 124 -8.90 14.06 0.13
CA TRP A 124 -8.94 12.61 0.33
C TRP A 124 -9.09 12.29 1.81
N HIS A 125 -9.97 11.34 2.11
CA HIS A 125 -10.19 10.84 3.46
C HIS A 125 -9.90 9.35 3.50
N TRP A 126 -9.15 8.91 4.51
CA TRP A 126 -8.97 7.47 4.76
C TRP A 126 -10.29 6.84 5.19
N GLN A 127 -10.60 5.65 4.64
CA GLN A 127 -11.85 4.93 4.92
C GLN A 127 -11.59 3.59 5.61
N ASN A 128 -10.71 2.76 5.04
CA ASN A 128 -10.33 1.49 5.64
C ASN A 128 -8.98 0.99 5.13
N GLY A 129 -8.47 -0.03 5.79
CA GLY A 129 -7.24 -0.71 5.42
C GLY A 129 -7.31 -2.20 5.67
N GLN A 130 -6.56 -2.95 4.88
CA GLN A 130 -6.45 -4.40 5.00
C GLN A 130 -5.03 -4.86 4.71
N ARG A 131 -4.57 -5.89 5.41
CA ARG A 131 -3.30 -6.57 5.18
C ARG A 131 -3.55 -8.05 4.90
N LEU A 132 -3.13 -8.49 3.71
CA LEU A 132 -2.96 -9.89 3.38
C LEU A 132 -1.50 -10.29 3.67
N THR A 133 -1.30 -11.38 4.40
CA THR A 133 0.02 -11.95 4.72
C THR A 133 0.05 -13.41 4.30
N LYS A 134 1.05 -13.75 3.48
CA LYS A 134 1.34 -15.12 3.05
C LYS A 134 2.68 -15.55 3.63
N MET A 135 2.67 -16.57 4.46
CA MET A 135 3.86 -17.18 5.06
C MET A 135 4.00 -18.62 4.59
N PRO A 136 5.18 -19.06 4.13
CA PRO A 136 5.39 -20.46 3.74
C PRO A 136 4.98 -21.42 4.86
N GLY A 137 4.21 -22.45 4.50
CA GLY A 137 3.73 -23.45 5.46
C GLY A 137 2.61 -23.00 6.40
N GLN A 138 2.06 -21.79 6.22
CA GLN A 138 0.90 -21.29 6.97
C GLN A 138 -0.23 -20.89 6.03
N ASN A 139 -1.45 -20.86 6.57
CA ASN A 139 -2.61 -20.32 5.86
C ASN A 139 -2.45 -18.82 5.65
N ASP A 140 -3.01 -18.34 4.54
CA ASP A 140 -3.13 -16.91 4.26
C ASP A 140 -3.90 -16.21 5.39
N ARG A 141 -3.34 -15.09 5.86
CA ARG A 141 -3.95 -14.27 6.92
C ARG A 141 -4.41 -12.95 6.35
N LEU A 142 -5.66 -12.59 6.62
CA LEU A 142 -6.26 -11.34 6.21
C LEU A 142 -6.73 -10.58 7.44
N GLU A 143 -6.20 -9.37 7.63
CA GLU A 143 -6.41 -8.58 8.83
C GLU A 143 -6.82 -7.16 8.45
N ALA A 144 -7.78 -6.59 9.19
CA ALA A 144 -8.09 -5.18 9.07
C ALA A 144 -6.92 -4.35 9.66
N VAL A 145 -6.62 -3.22 9.02
CA VAL A 145 -5.61 -2.26 9.48
C VAL A 145 -6.33 -0.98 9.85
N THR A 146 -6.09 -0.51 11.06
CA THR A 146 -6.72 0.71 11.60
C THR A 146 -5.97 1.96 11.13
N LEU A 147 -6.65 3.11 11.13
CA LEU A 147 -6.00 4.39 10.83
C LEU A 147 -4.82 4.67 11.79
N ALA A 148 -4.93 4.30 13.07
CA ALA A 148 -3.84 4.48 14.03
C ALA A 148 -2.57 3.71 13.64
N GLU A 149 -2.72 2.49 13.11
CA GLU A 149 -1.60 1.68 12.61
C GLU A 149 -1.02 2.26 11.32
N VAL A 150 -1.87 2.74 10.40
CA VAL A 150 -1.42 3.38 9.16
C VAL A 150 -0.67 4.68 9.47
N SER A 151 -1.21 5.53 10.36
CA SER A 151 -0.63 6.83 10.72
C SER A 151 0.64 6.75 11.56
N ALA A 152 1.04 5.56 12.02
CA ALA A 152 2.27 5.41 12.79
C ALA A 152 3.51 5.80 11.96
N ALA A 153 4.43 6.55 12.56
CA ALA A 153 5.70 6.94 11.93
C ALA A 153 6.80 5.86 12.01
N GLY A 154 6.58 4.82 12.83
CA GLY A 154 7.54 3.75 13.06
C GLY A 154 7.75 2.84 11.83
N PRO A 155 8.72 1.92 11.89
CA PRO A 155 9.11 1.08 10.76
C PRO A 155 7.98 0.18 10.22
N LYS A 156 6.93 -0.03 11.02
CA LYS A 156 5.74 -0.82 10.66
C LYS A 156 4.58 0.02 10.11
N GLY A 157 4.66 1.35 10.23
CA GLY A 157 3.61 2.26 9.85
C GLY A 157 3.71 2.73 8.41
N PHE A 158 2.72 3.52 8.01
CA PHE A 158 2.48 3.97 6.63
C PHE A 158 2.09 5.45 6.61
N ALA A 159 2.67 6.27 7.50
CA ALA A 159 2.22 7.65 7.71
C ALA A 159 2.23 8.50 6.42
N GLY A 160 3.17 8.25 5.50
CA GLY A 160 3.19 8.91 4.19
C GLY A 160 2.05 8.54 3.25
N CYS A 161 1.30 7.49 3.56
CA CYS A 161 0.14 6.99 2.82
C CYS A 161 -1.18 7.53 3.39
N VAL A 162 -1.14 8.41 4.39
CA VAL A 162 -2.32 9.08 4.95
C VAL A 162 -2.46 10.46 4.31
N PRO A 163 -3.66 10.85 3.84
CA PRO A 163 -3.93 12.22 3.39
C PRO A 163 -3.58 13.23 4.47
N ARG A 164 -3.04 14.38 4.06
CA ARG A 164 -2.70 15.49 4.95
C ARG A 164 -3.80 16.53 4.95
#